data_AF-A0A4S0Q273-F1
#
_entry.id   AF-A0A4S0Q273-F1
#
_cell.length_a   1.000
_cell.length_b   1.000
_cell.length_c   1.000
_cell.angle_alpha   90.00
_cell.angle_beta   90.00
_cell.angle_gamma   90.00
#
_symmetry.space_group_name_H-M   'P 1'
#
loop_
_entity.id
_entity.type
_entity.pdbx_description
1 polymer ?
#
loop_
_entity_poly.entity_id
_entity_poly.type
_entity_poly.pdbx_seq_one_letter_code
_entity_poly.pdbx_strand_id
1 'polypeptide(L)' 'MELLELEFSREIHPVDVIEQVAHNNDWSFERAGDDEISISVAGSWTDYHVSFSWMEDFEALHLACAFDIK' A
#
# COMPACT_ATOMS: atom_id res chain seq x y z
N MET A 1 7.85 16.83 -31.27
CA MET A 1 8.63 15.93 -30.39
C MET A 1 7.59 15.13 -29.66
N GLU A 2 7.27 13.96 -30.20
CA GLU A 2 6.30 13.05 -29.55
C GLU A 2 6.95 12.57 -28.24
N LEU A 3 6.26 12.80 -27.13
CA LEU A 3 6.57 12.11 -25.89
C LEU A 3 6.34 10.63 -26.18
N LEU A 4 7.39 9.79 -26.09
CA LEU A 4 7.16 8.36 -25.97
C LEU A 4 6.34 8.17 -24.68
N GLU A 5 5.06 7.80 -24.83
CA GLU A 5 4.34 7.09 -23.78
C GLU A 5 5.11 5.78 -23.56
N LEU A 6 5.99 5.80 -22.56
CA LEU A 6 6.54 4.56 -22.03
C LEU A 6 5.35 3.85 -21.40
N GLU A 7 4.75 2.92 -22.13
CA GLU A 7 3.84 1.91 -21.58
C GLU A 7 4.65 1.10 -20.56
N PHE A 8 4.71 1.59 -19.32
CA PHE A 8 5.18 0.80 -18.20
C PHE A 8 4.11 -0.23 -17.92
N SER A 9 4.16 -1.36 -18.62
CA SER A 9 3.34 -2.51 -18.28
C SER A 9 3.68 -2.90 -16.84
N ARG A 10 2.77 -2.61 -15.91
CA ARG A 10 3.00 -2.87 -14.50
C ARG A 10 2.91 -4.38 -14.27
N GLU A 11 4.05 -5.06 -14.24
CA GLU A 11 4.11 -6.51 -14.05
C GLU A 11 3.65 -6.95 -12.64
N ILE A 12 3.61 -6.03 -11.68
CA ILE A 12 3.34 -6.32 -10.26
C ILE A 12 2.29 -5.36 -9.70
N HIS A 13 1.22 -5.91 -9.11
CA HIS A 13 0.18 -5.11 -8.50
C HIS A 13 0.76 -4.28 -7.33
N PRO A 14 0.46 -2.98 -7.22
CA PRO A 14 0.97 -2.12 -6.14
C PRO A 14 0.74 -2.71 -4.76
N VAL A 15 -0.43 -3.32 -4.55
CA VAL A 15 -0.81 -3.96 -3.29
C VAL A 15 0.12 -5.12 -2.96
N ASP A 16 0.53 -5.91 -3.96
CA ASP A 16 1.47 -7.04 -3.76
C ASP A 16 2.83 -6.55 -3.28
N VAL A 17 3.29 -5.39 -3.77
CA VAL A 17 4.54 -4.78 -3.28
C VAL A 17 4.43 -4.41 -1.81
N ILE A 18 3.28 -3.87 -1.38
CA ILE A 18 3.04 -3.50 0.02
C ILE A 18 2.93 -4.74 0.90
N GLU A 19 2.26 -5.79 0.42
CA GLU A 19 2.18 -7.08 1.09
C GLU A 19 3.59 -7.66 1.30
N GLN A 20 4.44 -7.63 0.28
CA GLN A 20 5.82 -8.08 0.37
C GLN A 20 6.63 -7.26 1.39
N VAL A 21 6.44 -5.94 1.43
CA VAL A 21 7.09 -5.09 2.44
C VAL A 21 6.61 -5.45 3.85
N ALA A 22 5.31 -5.63 4.05
CA ALA A 22 4.75 -6.04 5.34
C ALA A 22 5.29 -7.39 5.79
N HIS A 23 5.33 -8.38 4.88
CA HIS A 23 5.89 -9.70 5.14
C HIS A 23 7.39 -9.64 5.48
N ASN A 24 8.18 -8.87 4.73
CA ASN A 24 9.61 -8.72 4.97
C ASN A 24 9.96 -8.04 6.31
N ASN A 25 9.02 -7.26 6.86
CA ASN A 25 9.18 -6.58 8.15
C ASN A 25 8.44 -7.30 9.29
N ASP A 26 7.88 -8.50 9.05
CA ASP A 26 7.05 -9.25 10.00
C ASP A 26 5.89 -8.40 10.59
N TRP A 27 5.34 -7.50 9.79
CA TRP A 27 4.18 -6.69 10.16
C TRP A 27 2.88 -7.47 9.96
N SER A 28 1.91 -7.26 10.84
CA SER A 28 0.56 -7.78 10.64
C SER A 28 -0.09 -7.03 9.48
N PHE A 29 -0.64 -7.75 8.51
CA PHE A 29 -1.38 -7.17 7.41
C PHE A 29 -2.67 -7.95 7.13
N GLU A 30 -3.65 -7.26 6.58
CA GLU A 30 -4.94 -7.78 6.15
C GLU A 30 -5.24 -7.28 4.74
N ARG A 31 -5.44 -8.21 3.81
CA ARG A 31 -5.76 -7.90 2.42
C ARG A 31 -7.28 -7.90 2.24
N ALA A 32 -7.82 -6.78 1.78
CA ALA A 32 -9.25 -6.56 1.56
C ALA A 32 -9.55 -6.56 0.05
N GLY A 33 -9.60 -7.75 -0.55
CA GLY A 33 -9.74 -7.90 -2.00
C GLY A 33 -8.42 -7.72 -2.75
N ASP A 34 -8.48 -7.41 -4.04
CA ASP A 34 -7.27 -7.35 -4.88
C ASP A 34 -6.58 -5.97 -4.81
N ASP A 35 -7.36 -4.93 -4.52
CA ASP A 35 -6.95 -3.53 -4.59
C ASP A 35 -6.65 -2.88 -3.24
N GLU A 36 -6.90 -3.54 -2.12
CA GLU A 36 -6.73 -2.93 -0.81
C GLU A 36 -5.95 -3.82 0.17
N ILE A 37 -5.07 -3.21 0.94
CA ILE A 37 -4.34 -3.84 2.03
C ILE A 37 -4.21 -2.89 3.22
N SER A 38 -4.46 -3.41 4.41
CA SER A 38 -4.23 -2.73 5.67
C SER A 38 -3.06 -3.37 6.39
N ILE A 39 -2.16 -2.55 6.92
CA ILE A 39 -0.98 -2.97 7.68
C ILE A 39 -1.02 -2.35 9.07
N SER A 40 -0.58 -3.12 10.07
CA SER A 40 -0.45 -2.68 11.45
C SER A 40 1.02 -2.76 11.84
N VAL A 41 1.61 -1.60 12.12
CA VAL A 41 3.02 -1.46 12.47
C VAL A 41 3.11 -1.09 13.94
N ALA A 42 3.77 -1.95 14.73
CA ALA A 42 4.03 -1.67 16.14
C ALA A 42 5.05 -0.52 16.28
N GLY A 43 4.60 0.63 16.76
CA GLY A 43 5.44 1.79 17.01
C GLY A 43 5.93 1.84 18.46
N SER A 44 6.98 2.62 18.73
CA SER A 44 7.48 2.79 20.09
C SER A 44 6.55 3.57 21.02
N TRP A 45 5.56 4.30 20.47
CA TRP A 45 4.64 5.17 21.20
C TRP A 45 3.18 4.73 21.08
N THR A 46 2.79 4.22 19.91
CA THR A 46 1.45 3.72 19.60
C THR A 46 1.53 2.78 18.40
N ASP A 47 0.50 1.97 18.19
CA ASP A 47 0.38 1.14 16.99
C ASP A 47 -0.12 2.01 15.83
N TYR A 48 0.55 1.92 14.68
CA TYR A 48 0.16 2.60 13.46
C TYR A 48 -0.66 1.66 12.59
N HIS A 49 -1.87 2.07 12.22
CA HIS A 49 -2.69 1.35 11.28
C HIS A 49 -2.72 2.11 9.96
N VAL A 50 -2.18 1.51 8.90
CA VAL A 50 -2.06 2.14 7.58
C VAL A 50 -2.82 1.30 6.57
N SER A 51 -3.76 1.90 5.86
CA SER A 51 -4.53 1.26 4.79
C SER A 51 -4.12 1.86 3.45
N PHE A 52 -3.93 0.98 2.47
CA PHE A 52 -3.57 1.33 1.11
C PHE A 52 -4.63 0.79 0.16
N SER A 53 -5.15 1.65 -0.70
CA SER A 53 -6.12 1.27 -1.73
C SER A 53 -5.59 1.70 -3.10
N TRP A 54 -5.51 0.78 -4.04
CA TRP A 54 -5.17 1.04 -5.43
C TRP A 54 -6.41 1.55 -6.17
N MET A 55 -6.27 2.70 -6.82
CA MET A 55 -7.31 3.30 -7.64
C MET A 55 -6.94 3.11 -9.11
N GLU A 56 -7.40 2.02 -9.73
CA GLU A 56 -7.10 1.68 -11.12
C GLU A 56 -7.42 2.82 -12.09
N ASP A 57 -8.58 3.47 -11.92
CA ASP A 57 -9.04 4.59 -12.77
C ASP A 57 -8.09 5.79 -12.79
N PHE A 58 -7.31 5.96 -11.72
CA PHE A 58 -6.39 7.09 -11.54
C PHE A 58 -4.92 6.66 -11.57
N GLU A 59 -4.65 5.36 -11.77
CA GLU A 59 -3.33 4.73 -11.60
C GLU A 59 -2.60 5.22 -10.35
N ALA A 60 -3.35 5.38 -9.25
CA ALA A 60 -2.88 6.04 -8.05
C ALA A 60 -3.06 5.16 -6.81
N LEU A 61 -2.10 5.25 -5.89
CA LEU A 61 -2.17 4.58 -4.60
C LEU A 61 -2.69 5.57 -3.55
N HIS A 62 -3.88 5.30 -3.02
CA HIS A 62 -4.42 6.01 -1.87
C HIS A 62 -3.86 5.43 -0.58
N LEU A 63 -3.39 6.29 0.32
CA LEU A 63 -2.82 5.91 1.62
C LEU A 63 -3.60 6.64 2.71
N ALA A 64 -4.19 5.88 3.62
CA ALA A 64 -4.77 6.37 4.86
C ALA A 64 -3.96 5.85 6.04
N CYS A 65 -3.66 6.71 7.02
CA CYS A 65 -2.93 6.33 8.22
C CYS A 65 -3.70 6.80 9.44
N ALA A 66 -4.02 5.87 10.33
CA ALA A 66 -4.64 6.11 11.62
C ALA A 66 -3.65 5.78 12.74
N PHE A 67 -3.55 6.68 13.70
CA PHE A 67 -2.71 6.51 14.88
C PHE A 67 -3.36 7.25 16.04
N ASP A 68 -3.33 6.64 17.23
CA ASP A 68 -3.83 7.26 18.46
C ASP A 68 -2.65 7.93 19.19
N ILE A 69 -2.64 9.26 19.25
CA ILE A 69 -1.75 10.03 20.11
C ILE A 69 -2.51 10.34 21.40
N LYS A 70 -2.02 9.81 22.51
CA LYS A 70 -2.43 10.22 23.86
C LYS A 70 -1.69 11.46 24.34
#